data_AF-A0AAU6MJY2-F1
#
_entry.id   AF-A0AAU6MJY2-F1
#
_cell.length_a   1.000
_cell.length_b   1.000
_cell.length_c   1.000
_cell.angle_alpha   90.00
_cell.angle_beta   90.00
_cell.angle_gamma   90.00
#
_symmetry.space_group_name_H-M   'P 1'
#
loop_
_entity.id
_entity.type
_entity.pdbx_description
1 polymer ?
#
loop_
_entity_poly.entity_id
_entity_poly.type
_entity_poly.pdbx_seq_one_letter_code
_entity_poly.pdbx_strand_id
1 'polypeptide(L)'
;MIAPRASSRLLIYQLKTVYTHRVTEADLDDLRGIDTTTHLFQAWVDKAHEVRLTVVGDRLFAAEVHAGSAAAHTDWRSDYASLTYRPTITPESIAEGVRRYMSALDLRFAAAEFIVTPDGEWVFLEANACGQWDWIEHATGLPIASAIADELRGVPA
;
A
#
# COMPACT_ATOMS: atom_id res chain seq x y z
N MET A 1 -46.53 -32.19 -18.41
CA MET A 1 -46.29 -31.07 -17.47
C MET A 1 -44.96 -31.36 -16.78
N ILE A 2 -43.87 -30.92 -17.38
CA ILE A 2 -42.50 -31.19 -16.91
C ILE A 2 -42.07 -29.93 -16.17
N ALA A 3 -41.93 -30.01 -14.85
CA ALA A 3 -41.36 -28.93 -14.05
C ALA A 3 -39.85 -28.86 -14.33
N PRO A 4 -39.28 -27.70 -14.70
CA PRO A 4 -37.84 -27.56 -14.75
C PRO A 4 -37.29 -27.37 -13.35
N ARG A 5 -36.26 -28.16 -13.05
CA ARG A 5 -35.44 -28.13 -11.83
C ARG A 5 -34.56 -26.88 -11.78
N ALA A 6 -34.38 -26.42 -10.54
CA ALA A 6 -33.20 -25.75 -9.98
C ALA A 6 -32.63 -24.56 -10.77
N SER A 7 -33.02 -23.35 -10.36
CA SER A 7 -32.22 -22.15 -10.57
C SER A 7 -30.91 -22.29 -9.78
N SER A 8 -29.82 -22.53 -10.51
CA SER A 8 -28.46 -22.47 -10.03
C SER A 8 -28.20 -21.10 -9.42
N ARG A 9 -28.10 -21.03 -8.08
CA ARG A 9 -27.54 -19.86 -7.39
C ARG A 9 -26.12 -19.66 -7.91
N LEU A 10 -25.88 -18.59 -8.64
CA LEU A 10 -24.53 -18.06 -8.84
C LEU A 10 -23.94 -17.86 -7.44
N LEU A 11 -22.97 -18.68 -7.08
CA LEU A 11 -22.03 -18.33 -6.02
C LEU A 11 -21.31 -17.08 -6.52
N ILE A 12 -21.76 -15.92 -6.05
CA ILE A 12 -20.96 -14.71 -6.09
C ILE A 12 -19.74 -15.06 -5.22
N TYR A 13 -18.62 -15.39 -5.87
CA TYR A 13 -17.33 -15.41 -5.21
C TYR A 13 -17.07 -13.99 -4.72
N GLN A 14 -17.49 -13.70 -3.49
CA GLN A 14 -17.08 -12.50 -2.78
C GLN A 14 -15.56 -12.60 -2.67
N LEU A 15 -14.87 -11.70 -3.36
CA LEU A 15 -13.43 -11.55 -3.23
C LEU A 15 -13.18 -11.19 -1.76
N LYS A 16 -12.68 -12.16 -0.98
CA LYS A 16 -12.33 -11.94 0.42
C LYS A 16 -10.98 -11.21 0.45
N THR A 17 -11.03 -9.89 0.29
CA THR A 17 -9.89 -9.04 0.61
C THR A 17 -9.83 -8.87 2.13
N VAL A 18 -8.63 -8.98 2.71
CA VAL A 18 -8.40 -8.67 4.12
C VAL A 18 -7.89 -7.23 4.21
N TYR A 19 -8.76 -6.35 4.71
CA TYR A 19 -8.40 -4.97 5.02
C TYR A 19 -7.80 -4.86 6.42
N THR A 20 -7.08 -3.76 6.66
CA THR A 20 -6.61 -3.41 8.00
C THR A 20 -7.81 -3.20 8.91
N HIS A 21 -7.80 -3.89 10.05
CA HIS A 21 -8.81 -3.77 11.09
C HIS A 21 -8.17 -3.17 12.34
N ARG A 22 -8.78 -2.12 12.89
CA ARG A 22 -8.32 -1.54 14.15
C ARG A 22 -8.82 -2.42 15.29
N VAL A 23 -7.90 -3.07 15.98
CA VAL A 23 -8.21 -3.89 17.16
C VAL A 23 -8.77 -3.01 18.27
N THR A 24 -9.94 -3.39 18.77
CA THR A 24 -10.67 -2.76 19.86
C THR A 24 -10.72 -3.69 21.08
N GLU A 25 -11.13 -3.17 22.24
CA GLU A 25 -11.32 -4.01 23.44
C GLU A 25 -12.35 -5.13 23.20
N ALA A 26 -13.41 -4.86 22.41
CA ALA A 26 -14.42 -5.85 22.07
C ALA A 26 -13.86 -7.00 21.22
N ASP A 27 -12.83 -6.75 20.39
CA ASP A 27 -12.17 -7.82 19.64
C ASP A 27 -11.39 -8.78 20.57
N LEU A 28 -11.05 -8.34 21.77
CA LEU A 28 -10.35 -9.16 22.77
C LEU A 28 -11.29 -10.11 23.52
N ASP A 29 -12.61 -9.88 23.43
CA ASP A 29 -13.61 -10.75 24.07
C ASP A 29 -13.73 -12.11 23.38
N ASP A 30 -13.36 -12.20 22.10
CA ASP A 30 -13.39 -13.45 21.32
C ASP A 30 -12.13 -13.62 20.46
N LEU A 31 -11.13 -14.29 21.03
CA LEU A 31 -9.85 -14.56 20.37
C LEU A 31 -9.85 -15.83 19.50
N ARG A 32 -11.01 -16.47 19.27
CA ARG A 32 -11.08 -17.68 18.44
C ARG A 32 -10.62 -17.38 17.02
N GLY A 33 -9.74 -18.22 16.49
CA GLY A 33 -9.19 -18.04 15.14
C GLY A 33 -7.84 -17.33 15.15
N ILE A 34 -7.57 -16.45 16.13
CA ILE A 34 -6.24 -15.87 16.31
C ILE A 34 -5.22 -16.94 16.72
N ASP A 35 -5.67 -17.92 17.51
CA ASP A 35 -4.88 -19.06 17.99
C ASP A 35 -4.52 -20.07 16.89
N THR A 36 -5.11 -19.94 15.69
CA THR A 36 -4.95 -20.93 14.62
C THR A 36 -3.77 -20.65 13.68
N THR A 37 -3.23 -19.42 13.68
CA THR A 37 -2.13 -19.02 12.79
C THR A 37 -1.42 -17.76 13.31
N THR A 38 -0.30 -17.38 12.67
CA THR A 38 0.44 -16.15 12.98
C THR A 38 -0.30 -14.93 12.45
N HIS A 39 -0.34 -13.89 13.28
CA HIS A 39 -0.92 -12.60 12.95
C HIS A 39 0.12 -11.49 13.16
N LEU A 40 0.04 -10.44 12.36
CA LEU A 40 0.84 -9.23 12.55
C LEU A 40 -0.05 -8.15 13.19
N PHE A 41 0.30 -7.75 14.41
CA PHE A 41 -0.29 -6.59 15.06
C PHE A 41 0.73 -5.46 15.08
N GLN A 42 0.29 -4.25 14.78
CA GLN A 42 1.12 -3.05 14.78
C GLN A 42 0.45 -1.97 15.61
N ALA A 43 1.25 -1.07 16.20
CA ALA A 43 0.71 0.10 16.86
C ALA A 43 -0.04 0.98 15.84
N TRP A 44 -1.20 1.50 16.24
CA TRP A 44 -1.95 2.45 15.40
C TRP A 44 -1.19 3.78 15.33
N VAL A 45 -1.05 4.32 14.12
CA VAL A 45 -0.42 5.63 13.87
C VAL A 45 -1.47 6.54 13.23
N ASP A 46 -1.77 7.65 13.89
CA ASP A 46 -2.62 8.67 13.30
C ASP A 46 -1.90 9.34 12.13
N LYS A 47 -2.63 9.56 11.04
CA LYS A 47 -2.04 10.02 9.78
C LYS A 47 -2.69 11.30 9.27
N ALA A 48 -1.88 12.23 8.80
CA ALA A 48 -2.34 13.29 7.91
C ALA A 48 -2.62 12.72 6.52
N HIS A 49 -1.73 11.86 6.03
CA HIS A 49 -1.82 11.16 4.75
C HIS A 49 -0.84 9.99 4.73
N GLU A 50 -0.88 9.19 3.67
CA GLU A 50 0.12 8.16 3.41
C GLU A 50 1.01 8.59 2.24
N VAL A 51 2.18 7.98 2.11
CA VAL A 51 3.04 8.12 0.95
C VAL A 51 3.32 6.76 0.35
N ARG A 52 3.07 6.65 -0.95
CA ARG A 52 3.52 5.56 -1.80
C ARG A 52 4.83 5.99 -2.45
N LEU A 53 5.93 5.37 -2.02
CA LEU A 53 7.28 5.64 -2.52
C LEU A 53 7.73 4.48 -3.41
N THR A 54 7.73 4.70 -4.73
CA THR A 54 8.27 3.73 -5.68
C THR A 54 9.76 3.99 -5.90
N VAL A 55 10.58 2.98 -5.65
CA VAL A 55 12.03 2.99 -5.88
C VAL A 55 12.35 2.21 -7.13
N VAL A 56 13.16 2.78 -8.03
CA VAL A 56 13.63 2.12 -9.26
C VAL A 56 15.11 2.42 -9.46
N GLY A 57 15.96 1.42 -9.26
CA GLY A 57 17.40 1.62 -9.12
C GLY A 57 17.68 2.61 -7.99
N ASP A 58 18.31 3.74 -8.33
CA ASP A 58 18.63 4.81 -7.38
C ASP A 58 17.59 5.96 -7.39
N ARG A 59 16.53 5.85 -8.19
CA ARG A 59 15.49 6.87 -8.35
C ARG A 59 14.31 6.62 -7.42
N LEU A 60 13.80 7.69 -6.81
CA LEU A 60 12.71 7.68 -5.84
C LEU A 60 11.54 8.50 -6.39
N PHE A 61 10.36 7.88 -6.46
CA PHE A 61 9.12 8.48 -6.94
C PHE A 61 8.07 8.44 -5.83
N ALA A 62 7.86 9.56 -5.15
CA ALA A 62 6.93 9.65 -4.03
C ALA A 62 5.61 10.31 -4.44
N ALA A 63 4.51 9.69 -4.07
CA ALA A 63 3.18 10.25 -4.18
C ALA A 63 2.45 10.16 -2.85
N GLU A 64 1.83 11.27 -2.45
CA GLU A 64 0.93 11.28 -1.31
C GLU A 64 -0.41 10.66 -1.69
N VAL A 65 -1.01 9.96 -0.74
CA VAL A 65 -2.34 9.35 -0.83
C VAL A 65 -3.20 9.96 0.26
N HIS A 66 -4.24 10.70 -0.15
CA HIS A 66 -5.16 11.39 0.75
C HIS A 66 -6.51 10.67 0.74
N ALA A 67 -6.92 10.19 1.91
CA ALA A 67 -8.19 9.51 2.09
C ALA A 67 -9.36 10.50 2.18
N GLY A 68 -10.38 10.31 1.33
CA GLY A 68 -11.61 11.11 1.34
C GLY A 68 -12.75 10.53 2.19
N SER A 69 -12.59 9.31 2.73
CA SER A 69 -13.58 8.64 3.58
C SER A 69 -12.93 8.05 4.85
N ALA A 70 -13.75 7.82 5.89
CA ALA A 70 -13.27 7.22 7.14
C ALA A 70 -12.75 5.78 6.95
N ALA A 71 -13.34 5.04 6.00
CA ALA A 71 -12.89 3.69 5.64
C ALA A 71 -11.49 3.75 4.98
N ALA A 72 -11.31 4.61 3.97
CA ALA A 72 -10.00 4.86 3.35
C ALA A 72 -8.97 5.42 4.36
N HIS A 73 -9.41 6.18 5.35
CA HIS A 73 -8.55 6.66 6.41
C HIS A 73 -8.08 5.52 7.33
N THR A 74 -8.82 4.42 7.45
CA THR A 74 -8.32 3.23 8.15
C THR A 74 -7.40 2.42 7.24
N ASP A 75 -7.85 2.15 6.02
CA ASP A 75 -7.13 1.42 4.99
C ASP A 75 -7.48 1.99 3.63
N TRP A 76 -6.53 2.63 2.95
CA TRP A 76 -6.76 3.29 1.67
C TRP A 76 -7.32 2.33 0.60
N ARG A 77 -7.02 1.03 0.70
CA ARG A 77 -7.48 -0.01 -0.24
C ARG A 77 -8.99 -0.26 -0.16
N SER A 78 -9.62 0.19 0.92
CA SER A 78 -11.05 -0.07 1.17
C SER A 78 -11.98 0.82 0.35
N ASP A 79 -11.50 1.96 -0.15
CA ASP A 79 -12.32 2.93 -0.89
C ASP A 79 -11.47 3.79 -1.84
N TYR A 80 -11.01 3.18 -2.93
CA TYR A 80 -10.19 3.81 -3.98
C TYR A 80 -10.84 5.05 -4.60
N ALA A 81 -12.17 5.08 -4.70
CA ALA A 81 -12.90 6.19 -5.33
C ALA A 81 -12.82 7.49 -4.51
N SER A 82 -12.55 7.37 -3.21
CA SER A 82 -12.39 8.52 -2.31
C SER A 82 -10.98 9.11 -2.31
N LEU A 83 -10.01 8.46 -2.94
CA LEU A 83 -8.60 8.83 -2.84
C LEU A 83 -8.23 9.98 -3.80
N THR A 84 -7.34 10.85 -3.33
CA THR A 84 -6.66 11.84 -4.17
C THR A 84 -5.16 11.71 -4.01
N TYR A 85 -4.42 12.07 -5.08
CA TYR A 85 -2.99 11.83 -5.17
C TYR A 85 -2.26 13.10 -5.59
N ARG A 86 -1.05 13.27 -5.07
CA ARG A 86 -0.13 14.32 -5.55
C ARG A 86 1.33 13.87 -5.45
N PRO A 87 2.20 14.22 -6.41
CA PRO A 87 3.64 14.07 -6.24
C PRO A 87 4.12 14.78 -4.99
N THR A 88 5.14 14.23 -4.34
CA THR A 88 5.83 14.88 -3.22
C THR A 88 7.34 14.59 -3.25
N ILE A 89 8.08 15.30 -2.42
CA ILE A 89 9.53 15.13 -2.29
C ILE A 89 9.80 14.28 -1.05
N THR A 90 10.61 13.25 -1.21
CA THR A 90 11.06 12.43 -0.07
C THR A 90 12.11 13.22 0.72
N PRO A 91 11.94 13.43 2.04
CA PRO A 91 12.98 14.04 2.86
C PRO A 91 14.29 13.25 2.79
N GLU A 92 15.44 13.93 2.78
CA GLU A 92 16.72 13.25 2.54
C GLU A 92 17.03 12.17 3.57
N SER A 93 16.69 12.39 4.84
CA SER A 93 16.85 11.37 5.89
C SER A 93 16.06 10.09 5.60
N ILE A 94 14.86 10.21 5.03
CA ILE A 94 14.04 9.08 4.61
C ILE A 94 14.64 8.43 3.36
N ALA A 95 15.07 9.24 2.38
CA ALA A 95 15.70 8.75 1.16
C ALA A 95 16.98 7.93 1.46
N GLU A 96 17.84 8.42 2.36
CA GLU A 96 19.01 7.67 2.83
C GLU A 96 18.64 6.34 3.49
N GLY A 97 17.62 6.35 4.36
CA GLY A 97 17.12 5.13 5.01
C GLY A 97 16.61 4.11 3.99
N VAL A 98 15.85 4.56 3.00
CA VAL A 98 15.31 3.72 1.92
C VAL A 98 16.44 3.16 1.06
N ARG A 99 17.43 3.97 0.65
CA ARG A 99 18.59 3.47 -0.11
C ARG A 99 19.37 2.40 0.65
N ARG A 100 19.56 2.58 1.97
CA ARG A 100 20.19 1.56 2.83
C ARG A 100 19.36 0.28 2.91
N TYR A 101 18.03 0.41 3.06
CA TYR A 101 17.11 -0.73 3.06
C TYR A 101 17.20 -1.53 1.75
N MET A 102 17.12 -0.83 0.61
CA MET A 102 17.20 -1.44 -0.71
C MET A 102 18.54 -2.15 -0.94
N SER A 103 19.65 -1.52 -0.55
CA SER A 103 20.98 -2.12 -0.66
C SER A 103 21.14 -3.34 0.24
N ALA A 104 20.62 -3.31 1.47
CA ALA A 104 20.73 -4.42 2.41
C ALA A 104 19.96 -5.68 1.96
N LEU A 105 18.89 -5.50 1.18
CA LEU A 105 18.06 -6.58 0.64
C LEU A 105 18.35 -6.90 -0.84
N ASP A 106 19.35 -6.24 -1.44
CA ASP A 106 19.71 -6.36 -2.86
C ASP A 106 18.52 -6.14 -3.81
N LEU A 107 17.71 -5.12 -3.51
CA LEU A 107 16.54 -4.76 -4.30
C LEU A 107 16.87 -3.64 -5.29
N ARG A 108 16.43 -3.80 -6.54
CA ARG A 108 16.43 -2.73 -7.56
C ARG A 108 15.07 -2.09 -7.77
N PHE A 109 14.01 -2.67 -7.18
CA PHE A 109 12.66 -2.14 -7.24
C PHE A 109 11.92 -2.41 -5.93
N ALA A 110 11.15 -1.44 -5.45
CA ALA A 110 10.17 -1.64 -4.39
C ALA A 110 9.11 -0.55 -4.45
N ALA A 111 7.86 -0.88 -4.09
CA ALA A 111 6.86 0.09 -3.71
C ALA A 111 6.74 0.09 -2.18
N ALA A 112 7.29 1.12 -1.56
CA ALA A 112 7.27 1.32 -0.12
C ALA A 112 6.06 2.15 0.31
N GLU A 113 5.55 1.84 1.50
CA GLU A 113 4.44 2.55 2.12
C GLU A 113 4.91 3.23 3.40
N PHE A 114 4.52 4.49 3.53
CA PHE A 114 4.74 5.30 4.72
C PHE A 114 3.44 5.94 5.18
N ILE A 115 3.31 6.12 6.49
CA ILE A 115 2.38 7.08 7.07
C ILE A 115 3.13 8.38 7.30
N VAL A 116 2.49 9.51 6.98
CA VAL A 116 2.92 10.83 7.45
C VAL A 116 1.97 11.29 8.55
N THR A 117 2.50 11.49 9.75
CA THR A 117 1.71 11.92 10.92
C THR A 117 1.25 13.38 10.78
N PRO A 118 0.27 13.84 11.59
CA PRO A 118 -0.10 15.26 11.64
C PRO A 118 1.07 16.23 11.91
N ASP A 119 2.11 15.76 12.61
CA ASP A 119 3.31 16.54 12.91
C ASP A 119 4.39 16.43 11.81
N GLY A 120 4.11 15.69 10.73
CA GLY A 120 5.00 15.54 9.58
C GLY A 120 6.06 14.44 9.71
N GLU A 121 5.97 13.57 10.72
CA GLU A 121 6.86 12.42 10.87
C GLU A 121 6.50 11.33 9.85
N TRP A 122 7.53 10.74 9.21
CA TRP A 122 7.37 9.64 8.27
C TRP A 122 7.61 8.30 8.98
N VAL A 123 6.56 7.48 9.06
CA VAL A 123 6.60 6.14 9.67
C VAL A 123 6.57 5.09 8.57
N PHE A 124 7.63 4.29 8.47
CA PHE A 124 7.72 3.18 7.52
C PHE A 124 6.78 2.04 7.89
N LEU A 125 6.03 1.52 6.92
CA LEU A 125 5.14 0.37 7.09
C LEU A 125 5.72 -0.90 6.44
N GLU A 126 5.91 -0.85 5.13
CA GLU A 126 6.40 -1.98 4.35
C GLU A 126 7.11 -1.54 3.07
N ALA A 127 7.82 -2.48 2.43
CA ALA A 127 8.36 -2.32 1.08
C ALA A 127 8.08 -3.58 0.25
N ASN A 128 7.18 -3.45 -0.72
CA ASN A 128 6.77 -4.54 -1.58
C ASN A 128 7.64 -4.57 -2.86
N ALA A 129 8.52 -5.57 -2.95
CA ALA A 129 9.44 -5.78 -4.09
C ALA A 129 8.75 -6.08 -5.43
N CYS A 130 7.43 -6.36 -5.43
CA CYS A 130 6.62 -6.55 -6.63
C CYS A 130 5.34 -5.68 -6.58
N GLY A 131 5.38 -4.57 -5.85
CA GLY A 131 4.20 -3.72 -5.63
C GLY A 131 3.71 -3.06 -6.91
N GLN A 132 2.39 -2.94 -7.04
CA GLN A 132 1.74 -2.19 -8.11
C GLN A 132 2.11 -0.70 -8.02
N TRP A 133 2.39 -0.09 -9.16
CA TRP A 133 2.90 1.29 -9.29
C TRP A 133 2.21 2.09 -10.40
N ASP A 134 1.52 1.41 -11.32
CA ASP A 134 0.92 1.98 -12.53
C ASP A 134 -0.17 3.00 -12.20
N TRP A 135 -1.01 2.71 -11.21
CA TRP A 135 -2.08 3.61 -10.78
C TRP A 135 -1.56 4.93 -10.18
N ILE A 136 -0.38 4.91 -9.54
CA ILE A 136 0.29 6.13 -9.08
C ILE A 136 0.79 6.95 -10.26
N GLU A 137 1.46 6.32 -11.22
CA GLU A 137 1.94 6.99 -12.43
C GLU A 137 0.77 7.65 -13.19
N HIS A 138 -0.32 6.92 -13.41
CA HIS A 138 -1.51 7.46 -14.08
C HIS A 138 -2.12 8.65 -13.33
N ALA A 139 -2.14 8.61 -11.99
CA ALA A 139 -2.72 9.66 -11.17
C ALA A 139 -1.84 10.91 -11.04
N THR A 140 -0.51 10.76 -11.14
CA THR A 140 0.45 11.81 -10.74
C THR A 140 1.39 12.26 -11.86
N GLY A 141 1.53 11.48 -12.92
CA GLY A 141 2.49 11.72 -14.00
C GLY A 141 3.95 11.41 -13.65
N LEU A 142 4.22 10.77 -12.51
CA LEU A 142 5.58 10.32 -12.14
C LEU A 142 6.08 9.29 -13.18
N PRO A 143 7.30 9.44 -13.74
CA PRO A 143 7.76 8.63 -14.87
C PRO A 143 8.36 7.27 -14.44
N ILE A 144 7.57 6.47 -13.70
CA ILE A 144 8.00 5.20 -13.11
C ILE A 144 8.25 4.14 -14.20
N ALA A 145 7.39 4.01 -15.19
CA ALA A 145 7.52 3.06 -16.30
C ALA A 145 8.82 3.29 -17.08
N SER A 146 9.10 4.56 -17.41
CA SER A 146 10.34 4.94 -18.09
C SER A 146 11.55 4.60 -17.23
N ALA A 147 11.48 4.84 -15.91
CA ALA A 147 12.55 4.49 -15.01
C ALA A 147 12.80 2.98 -14.97
N ILE A 148 11.75 2.16 -14.93
CA ILE A 148 11.89 0.70 -14.95
C ILE A 148 12.55 0.25 -16.26
N ALA A 149 12.14 0.81 -17.40
CA ALA A 149 12.75 0.50 -18.69
C ALA A 149 14.24 0.89 -18.74
N ASP A 150 14.61 2.05 -18.22
CA ASP A 150 16.01 2.49 -18.14
C ASP A 150 16.86 1.56 -17.27
N GLU A 151 16.33 1.17 -16.11
CA GLU A 151 17.01 0.26 -15.17
C GLU A 151 17.26 -1.11 -15.83
N LEU A 152 16.26 -1.67 -16.52
CA LEU A 152 16.39 -2.94 -17.23
C LEU A 152 17.38 -2.87 -18.41
N ARG A 153 17.57 -1.69 -19.01
CA ARG A 153 18.58 -1.46 -20.06
C ARG A 153 19.98 -1.22 -19.51
N GLY A 154 20.14 -1.03 -18.21
CA GLY A 154 21.40 -0.62 -17.59
C GLY A 154 21.81 0.83 -17.93
N VAL A 155 20.84 1.70 -18.21
CA VAL A 155 21.11 3.12 -18.40
C VAL A 155 21.39 3.74 -17.03
N PRO A 156 22.56 4.39 -16.82
CA PRO A 156 22.86 5.07 -15.56
C PRO A 156 21.81 6.16 -15.28
N ALA A 157 21.50 6.36 -13.99
CA ALA A 157 20.63 7.43 -13.52
C ALA A 157 21.22 8.83 -13.76
#